data_AF-A0A919M1L2-F1
#
_entry.id   AF-A0A919M1L2-F1
#
_cell.length_a   1.000
_cell.length_b   1.000
_cell.length_c   1.000
_cell.angle_alpha   90.00
_cell.angle_beta   90.00
_cell.angle_gamma   90.00
#
_symmetry.space_group_name_H-M   'P 1'
#
loop_
_entity.id
_entity.type
_entity.pdbx_description
1 polymer ?
#
loop_
_entity_poly.entity_id
_entity_poly.type
_entity_poly.pdbx_seq_one_letter_code
_entity_poly.pdbx_strand_id
1 'polypeptide(L)'
;MQVRAIRFSTGRSGRLNVVAELEPQRLDDKRVQRVNVGSVSRWQMLDIGVGDQLQISLAGQGIPRVDAVVWRTAERHKPTLPPAKFNALTCYFATPECSEQFLSRLIWLSSTSALNVDGVGENLWRVIQQQNPMTHIFSWLALTVEQLQAVPGISAARGQHLWHQFDLVRKRPFIRWVLAMGIRCRMGRWRSSKARTGICWRQK
;
A
#
# COMPACT_ATOMS: atom_id res chain seq x y z
N MET A 1 -15.34 -4.64 19.37
CA MET A 1 -15.40 -5.52 18.18
C MET A 1 -14.45 -6.70 18.36
N GLN A 2 -14.88 -7.93 18.07
CA GLN A 2 -14.07 -9.14 18.25
C GLN A 2 -13.07 -9.37 17.10
N VAL A 3 -11.85 -9.82 17.41
CA VAL A 3 -10.81 -10.18 16.44
C VAL A 3 -11.02 -11.60 15.92
N ARG A 4 -11.19 -11.75 14.60
CA ARG A 4 -11.31 -13.05 13.92
C ARG A 4 -9.97 -13.61 13.47
N ALA A 5 -9.11 -12.74 12.97
CA ALA A 5 -7.80 -13.12 12.47
C ALA A 5 -6.84 -11.93 12.52
N ILE A 6 -5.55 -12.22 12.58
CA ILE A 6 -4.50 -11.21 12.46
C ILE A 6 -3.71 -11.54 11.21
N ARG A 7 -3.58 -10.55 10.32
CA ARG A 7 -2.86 -10.64 9.05
C ARG A 7 -1.63 -9.75 9.10
N PHE A 8 -0.56 -10.22 8.49
CA PHE A 8 0.67 -9.45 8.29
C PHE A 8 0.77 -9.02 6.84
N SER A 9 1.05 -7.74 6.61
CA SER A 9 1.32 -7.20 5.27
C SER A 9 2.69 -6.52 5.25
N THR A 10 3.39 -6.65 4.13
CA THR A 10 4.71 -6.03 3.96
C THR A 10 4.54 -4.70 3.25
N GLY A 11 4.84 -3.60 3.94
CA GLY A 11 4.81 -2.27 3.33
C GLY A 11 5.96 -2.06 2.35
N ARG A 12 5.90 -0.97 1.57
CA ARG A 12 6.94 -0.60 0.59
C ARG A 12 8.38 -0.67 1.12
N SER A 13 8.58 -0.29 2.39
CA SER A 13 9.91 -0.29 3.03
C SER A 13 10.44 -1.67 3.44
N GLY A 14 9.67 -2.74 3.23
CA GLY A 14 9.96 -4.09 3.72
C GLY A 14 9.53 -4.33 5.17
N ARG A 15 9.09 -3.28 5.87
CA ARG A 15 8.56 -3.38 7.24
C ARG A 15 7.19 -4.06 7.25
N LEU A 16 7.02 -4.98 8.19
CA LEU A 16 5.76 -5.65 8.46
C LEU A 16 4.79 -4.70 9.16
N ASN A 17 3.55 -4.71 8.68
CA ASN A 17 2.40 -4.09 9.30
C ASN A 17 1.43 -5.19 9.74
N VAL A 18 0.67 -4.89 10.78
CA VAL A 18 -0.32 -5.80 11.36
C VAL A 18 -1.71 -5.25 11.10
N VAL A 19 -2.59 -6.12 10.62
CA VAL A 19 -3.98 -5.82 10.32
C VAL A 19 -4.85 -6.81 11.07
N ALA A 20 -5.79 -6.32 11.86
CA ALA A 20 -6.77 -7.15 12.53
C ALA A 20 -8.04 -7.25 11.67
N GLU A 21 -8.45 -8.48 11.37
CA GLU A 21 -9.75 -8.81 10.79
C GLU A 21 -10.74 -8.98 11.94
N LEU A 22 -11.88 -8.32 11.83
CA LEU A 22 -12.84 -8.16 12.90
C LEU A 22 -14.16 -8.79 12.50
N GLU A 23 -14.97 -9.15 13.49
CA GLU A 23 -16.38 -9.42 13.25
C GLU A 23 -17.04 -8.17 12.67
N PRO A 24 -17.69 -8.25 11.49
CA PRO A 24 -18.23 -7.08 10.83
C PRO A 24 -19.30 -6.40 11.69
N GLN A 25 -19.06 -5.15 12.06
CA GLN A 25 -20.01 -4.34 12.84
C GLN A 25 -20.17 -2.97 12.20
N ARG A 26 -21.35 -2.36 12.36
CA ARG A 26 -21.57 -0.96 11.97
C ARG A 26 -21.03 -0.05 13.07
N LEU A 27 -20.17 0.89 12.69
CA LEU A 27 -19.82 2.09 13.46
C LEU A 27 -20.27 3.29 12.64
N ASP A 28 -21.17 4.09 13.20
CA ASP A 28 -21.90 5.14 12.48
C ASP A 28 -22.51 4.57 11.17
N ASP A 29 -22.29 5.25 10.05
CA ASP A 29 -22.78 4.85 8.73
C ASP A 29 -21.86 3.85 8.00
N LYS A 30 -20.82 3.33 8.68
CA LYS A 30 -19.79 2.49 8.05
C LYS A 30 -19.77 1.08 8.62
N ARG A 31 -19.66 0.08 7.74
CA ARG A 31 -19.38 -1.30 8.14
C ARG A 31 -17.87 -1.50 8.29
N VAL A 32 -17.42 -1.74 9.51
CA VAL A 32 -16.01 -2.01 9.83
C VAL A 32 -15.83 -3.51 9.97
N GLN A 33 -14.88 -4.07 9.22
CA GLN A 33 -14.50 -5.50 9.27
C GLN A 33 -12.99 -5.71 9.37
N ARG A 34 -12.23 -4.62 9.28
CA ARG A 34 -10.78 -4.64 9.25
C ARG A 34 -10.26 -3.33 9.82
N VAL A 35 -9.20 -3.42 10.61
CA VAL A 35 -8.52 -2.24 11.17
C VAL A 35 -7.01 -2.42 11.09
N ASN A 36 -6.30 -1.35 10.75
CA ASN A 36 -4.85 -1.34 10.76
C ASN A 36 -4.35 -1.15 12.20
N VAL A 37 -3.61 -2.13 12.72
CA VAL A 37 -3.02 -2.07 14.07
C VAL A 37 -1.73 -1.25 14.04
N GLY A 38 -1.00 -1.25 12.91
CA GLY A 38 0.23 -0.52 12.70
C GLY A 38 1.44 -1.44 12.67
N SER A 39 2.52 -1.05 13.36
CA SER A 39 3.76 -1.84 13.42
C SER A 39 3.58 -3.11 14.26
N VAL A 40 4.45 -4.10 14.01
CA VAL A 40 4.59 -5.29 14.85
C VAL A 40 4.85 -4.93 16.32
N SER A 41 5.66 -3.91 16.58
CA SER A 41 5.93 -3.44 17.94
C SER A 41 4.68 -2.92 18.65
N ARG A 42 3.80 -2.18 17.92
CA ARG A 42 2.53 -1.69 18.47
C ARG A 42 1.58 -2.86 18.74
N TRP A 43 1.53 -3.84 17.84
CA TRP A 43 0.73 -5.04 18.04
C TRP A 43 1.17 -5.84 19.28
N GLN A 44 2.48 -6.02 19.47
CA GLN A 44 3.04 -6.68 20.65
C GLN A 44 2.79 -5.90 21.94
N MET A 45 2.89 -4.57 21.90
CA MET A 45 2.60 -3.69 23.04
C MET A 45 1.13 -3.73 23.47
N LEU A 46 0.22 -3.69 22.49
CA LEU A 46 -1.22 -3.84 22.74
C LEU A 46 -1.58 -5.27 23.13
N ASP A 47 -0.67 -6.21 22.86
CA ASP A 47 -0.80 -7.63 23.13
C ASP A 47 -2.13 -8.16 22.58
N ILE A 48 -2.37 -8.05 21.27
CA ILE A 48 -3.64 -8.47 20.66
C ILE A 48 -3.55 -9.92 20.17
N GLY A 49 -4.52 -10.74 20.56
CA GLY A 49 -4.71 -12.12 20.10
C GLY A 49 -6.02 -12.29 19.32
N VAL A 50 -6.16 -13.44 18.65
CA VAL A 50 -7.44 -13.85 18.05
C VAL A 50 -8.45 -14.11 19.17
N GLY A 51 -9.69 -13.66 18.97
CA GLY A 51 -10.78 -13.77 19.96
C GLY A 51 -10.90 -12.59 20.92
N ASP A 52 -9.89 -11.71 21.01
CA ASP A 52 -9.97 -10.51 21.86
C ASP A 52 -11.03 -9.53 21.36
N GLN A 53 -11.54 -8.69 22.26
CA GLN A 53 -12.37 -7.55 21.88
C GLN A 53 -11.59 -6.25 21.95
N LEU A 54 -11.62 -5.51 20.84
CA LEU A 54 -10.99 -4.21 20.68
C LEU A 54 -12.01 -3.09 20.78
N GLN A 55 -11.62 -2.00 21.44
CA GLN A 55 -12.27 -0.71 21.31
C GLN A 55 -11.73 -0.03 20.05
N ILE A 56 -12.68 0.37 19.19
CA ILE A 56 -12.38 0.96 17.89
C ILE A 56 -13.16 2.25 17.75
N SER A 57 -12.47 3.29 17.28
CA SER A 57 -13.05 4.57 16.92
C SER A 57 -12.84 4.87 15.44
N LEU A 58 -13.65 5.78 14.91
CA LEU A 58 -13.49 6.33 13.57
C LEU A 58 -12.76 7.67 13.68
N ALA A 59 -11.64 7.81 12.97
CA ALA A 59 -10.86 9.05 12.96
C ALA A 59 -10.96 9.79 11.62
N GLY A 60 -11.05 11.13 11.69
CA GLY A 60 -11.06 12.01 10.53
C GLY A 60 -12.17 11.64 9.55
N GLN A 61 -11.80 11.23 8.33
CA GLN A 61 -12.70 10.79 7.26
C GLN A 61 -13.32 9.40 7.49
N GLY A 62 -13.48 8.98 8.75
CA GLY A 62 -14.01 7.70 9.17
C GLY A 62 -13.09 6.51 8.85
N ILE A 63 -11.80 6.65 9.16
CA ILE A 63 -10.82 5.56 9.12
C ILE A 63 -10.83 4.86 10.49
N PRO A 64 -11.07 3.55 10.57
CA PRO A 64 -11.09 2.83 11.84
C PRO A 64 -9.71 2.81 12.49
N ARG A 65 -9.65 2.99 13.81
CA ARG A 65 -8.44 2.95 14.64
C ARG A 65 -8.65 2.09 15.87
N VAL A 66 -7.60 1.37 16.27
CA VAL A 66 -7.59 0.61 17.54
C VAL A 66 -7.15 1.52 18.66
N ASP A 67 -8.05 1.72 19.63
CA ASP A 67 -7.81 2.55 20.81
C ASP A 67 -7.26 1.70 21.97
N ALA A 68 -7.92 0.58 22.28
CA ALA A 68 -7.54 -0.30 23.38
C ALA A 68 -8.05 -1.74 23.18
N VAL A 69 -7.52 -2.68 23.97
CA VAL A 69 -8.06 -4.03 24.15
C VAL A 69 -8.96 -4.01 25.39
N VAL A 70 -10.26 -4.25 25.22
CA VAL A 70 -11.25 -4.16 26.31
C VAL A 70 -11.57 -5.51 26.94
N TRP A 71 -11.39 -6.60 26.18
CA TRP A 71 -11.57 -7.95 26.68
C TRP A 71 -10.55 -8.89 26.04
N ARG A 72 -9.99 -9.80 26.86
CA ARG A 72 -9.04 -10.82 26.41
C ARG A 72 -9.66 -12.19 26.59
N THR A 73 -9.58 -13.02 25.56
CA THR A 73 -10.00 -14.43 25.68
C THR A 73 -9.00 -15.22 26.53
N ALA A 74 -9.47 -16.28 27.20
CA ALA A 74 -8.62 -17.15 28.02
C ALA A 74 -7.68 -18.01 27.14
N GLU A 75 -8.21 -18.54 26.04
CA GLU A 75 -7.44 -19.32 25.06
C GLU A 75 -6.95 -18.40 23.94
N ARG A 76 -5.69 -17.98 24.04
CA ARG A 76 -5.12 -16.96 23.15
C ARG A 76 -4.22 -17.60 22.09
N HIS A 77 -4.77 -17.76 20.90
CA HIS A 77 -3.97 -18.10 19.73
C HIS A 77 -3.37 -16.82 19.13
N LYS A 78 -2.04 -16.70 19.17
CA LYS A 78 -1.29 -15.62 18.51
C LYS A 78 -0.63 -16.17 17.26
N PRO A 79 -0.87 -15.58 16.07
CA PRO A 79 -0.20 -16.07 14.89
C PRO A 79 1.30 -15.78 14.96
N THR A 80 2.06 -16.71 14.41
CA THR A 80 3.50 -16.59 14.28
C THR A 80 3.85 -15.40 13.39
N LEU A 81 4.72 -14.54 13.90
CA LEU A 81 5.25 -13.42 13.14
C LEU A 81 6.11 -13.95 11.97
N PRO A 82 5.81 -13.60 10.71
CA PRO A 82 6.68 -13.98 9.60
C PRO A 82 8.06 -13.31 9.73
N PRO A 83 9.13 -13.94 9.23
CA PRO A 83 10.46 -13.34 9.24
C PRO A 83 10.50 -12.05 8.42
N ALA A 84 11.21 -11.03 8.90
CA ALA A 84 11.43 -9.78 8.19
C ALA A 84 12.48 -9.96 7.07
N LYS A 85 12.06 -10.60 5.96
CA LYS A 85 12.94 -10.93 4.82
C LYS A 85 13.24 -9.76 3.88
N PHE A 86 12.45 -8.69 3.94
CA PHE A 86 12.41 -7.66 2.90
C PHE A 86 12.88 -6.29 3.42
N ASN A 87 13.38 -5.46 2.50
CA ASN A 87 13.84 -4.11 2.79
C ASN A 87 13.39 -3.10 1.72
N ALA A 88 13.77 -1.84 1.84
CA ALA A 88 13.33 -0.77 0.92
C ALA A 88 13.79 -0.93 -0.54
N LEU A 89 14.66 -1.89 -0.84
CA LEU A 89 15.23 -2.16 -2.17
C LEU A 89 14.86 -3.55 -2.72
N THR A 90 13.99 -4.32 -2.04
CA THR A 90 13.52 -5.64 -2.51
C THR A 90 12.16 -5.57 -3.22
N CYS A 91 11.78 -6.65 -3.90
CA CYS A 91 10.45 -6.86 -4.49
C CYS A 91 10.03 -5.85 -5.56
N TYR A 92 10.93 -5.57 -6.50
CA TYR A 92 10.60 -4.88 -7.76
C TYR A 92 10.03 -5.82 -8.84
N PHE A 93 10.12 -7.13 -8.62
CA PHE A 93 9.52 -8.16 -9.45
C PHE A 93 8.35 -8.81 -8.70
N ALA A 94 7.30 -9.19 -9.43
CA ALA A 94 6.15 -9.87 -8.85
C ALA A 94 6.45 -11.36 -8.71
N THR A 95 6.87 -11.76 -7.52
CA THR A 95 6.93 -13.16 -7.11
C THR A 95 5.89 -13.39 -6.00
N PRO A 96 5.44 -14.64 -5.76
CA PRO A 96 4.49 -14.94 -4.68
C PRO A 96 4.95 -14.39 -3.32
N GLU A 97 6.24 -14.52 -3.01
CA GLU A 97 6.84 -14.02 -1.76
C GLU A 97 6.83 -12.50 -1.66
N CYS A 98 6.94 -11.81 -2.79
CA CYS A 98 7.01 -10.35 -2.89
C CYS A 98 5.67 -9.66 -3.10
N SER A 99 4.58 -10.42 -3.25
CA SER A 99 3.24 -9.94 -3.64
C SER A 99 2.78 -8.69 -2.86
N GLU A 100 2.85 -8.72 -1.52
CA GLU A 100 2.44 -7.61 -0.66
C GLU A 100 3.33 -6.35 -0.82
N GLN A 101 4.64 -6.53 -0.89
CA GLN A 101 5.57 -5.40 -1.06
C GLN A 101 5.47 -4.82 -2.47
N PHE A 102 5.31 -5.67 -3.48
CA PHE A 102 5.14 -5.28 -4.88
C PHE A 102 3.87 -4.44 -5.05
N LEU A 103 2.74 -4.90 -4.51
CA LEU A 103 1.49 -4.13 -4.51
C LEU A 103 1.66 -2.80 -3.76
N SER A 104 2.29 -2.82 -2.58
CA SER A 104 2.59 -1.59 -1.83
C SER A 104 3.44 -0.59 -2.61
N ARG A 105 4.36 -1.07 -3.46
CA ARG A 105 5.16 -0.22 -4.36
C ARG A 105 4.32 0.39 -5.48
N LEU A 106 3.43 -0.37 -6.10
CA LEU A 106 2.51 0.14 -7.12
C LEU A 106 1.63 1.26 -6.57
N ILE A 107 1.04 1.05 -5.38
CA ILE A 107 0.21 2.05 -4.69
C ILE A 107 1.01 3.34 -4.42
N TRP A 108 2.24 3.20 -3.92
CA TRP A 108 3.10 4.36 -3.70
C TRP A 108 3.43 5.09 -5.00
N LEU A 109 3.81 4.33 -6.04
CA LEU A 109 4.21 4.87 -7.33
C LEU A 109 3.08 5.69 -7.97
N SER A 110 1.82 5.24 -7.86
CA SER A 110 0.66 5.97 -8.38
C SER A 110 0.25 7.18 -7.52
N SER A 111 0.72 7.27 -6.26
CA SER A 111 0.30 8.31 -5.33
C SER A 111 0.65 9.73 -5.81
N THR A 112 -0.07 10.72 -5.26
CA THR A 112 0.14 12.15 -5.51
C THR A 112 1.56 12.61 -5.17
N SER A 113 2.21 11.95 -4.21
CA SER A 113 3.58 12.24 -3.77
C SER A 113 4.66 11.65 -4.68
N ALA A 114 4.29 10.77 -5.62
CA ALA A 114 5.19 10.12 -6.57
C ALA A 114 4.87 10.55 -8.01
N LEU A 115 4.30 9.65 -8.83
CA LEU A 115 4.01 9.96 -10.24
C LEU A 115 2.69 10.72 -10.42
N ASN A 116 1.84 10.75 -9.40
CA ASN A 116 0.52 11.38 -9.41
C ASN A 116 -0.32 10.87 -10.58
N VAL A 117 -0.67 9.58 -10.51
CA VAL A 117 -1.48 8.89 -11.51
C VAL A 117 -2.92 8.91 -11.03
N ASP A 118 -3.74 9.72 -11.68
CA ASP A 118 -5.12 9.90 -11.25
C ASP A 118 -5.98 8.67 -11.53
N GLY A 119 -6.98 8.43 -10.68
CA GLY A 119 -7.91 7.31 -10.81
C GLY A 119 -7.34 5.93 -10.47
N VAL A 120 -6.08 5.86 -9.98
CA VAL A 120 -5.38 4.61 -9.67
C VAL A 120 -5.15 4.42 -8.18
N GLY A 121 -5.88 3.47 -7.60
CA GLY A 121 -5.79 3.08 -6.19
C GLY A 121 -5.45 1.61 -5.99
N GLU A 122 -5.33 1.20 -4.73
CA GLU A 122 -4.98 -0.16 -4.32
C GLU A 122 -5.87 -1.24 -4.93
N ASN A 123 -7.20 -1.04 -4.91
CA ASN A 123 -8.13 -2.01 -5.49
C ASN A 123 -7.92 -2.17 -7.00
N LEU A 124 -7.70 -1.05 -7.72
CA LEU A 124 -7.44 -1.11 -9.16
C LEU A 124 -6.14 -1.88 -9.45
N TRP A 125 -5.07 -1.62 -8.71
CA TRP A 125 -3.81 -2.36 -8.87
C TRP A 125 -3.96 -3.85 -8.61
N ARG A 126 -4.75 -4.25 -7.60
CA ARG A 126 -5.05 -5.67 -7.36
C ARG A 126 -5.73 -6.33 -8.54
N VAL A 127 -6.80 -5.70 -9.06
CA VAL A 127 -7.56 -6.29 -10.17
C VAL A 127 -6.72 -6.31 -11.45
N ILE A 128 -5.95 -5.25 -11.74
CA ILE A 128 -5.00 -5.24 -12.85
C ILE A 128 -3.97 -6.37 -12.70
N GLN A 129 -3.36 -6.55 -11.53
CA GLN A 129 -2.37 -7.61 -11.31
C GLN A 129 -2.97 -9.02 -11.45
N GLN A 130 -4.25 -9.19 -11.12
CA GLN A 130 -4.95 -10.47 -11.26
C GLN A 130 -5.27 -10.80 -12.73
N GLN A 131 -5.68 -9.81 -13.52
CA GLN A 131 -6.09 -10.00 -14.92
C GLN A 131 -4.92 -9.92 -15.90
N ASN A 132 -3.96 -9.05 -15.61
CA ASN A 132 -2.76 -8.82 -16.41
C ASN A 132 -1.52 -8.90 -15.50
N PRO A 133 -1.06 -10.12 -15.14
CA PRO A 133 0.04 -10.31 -14.22
C PRO A 133 1.31 -9.60 -14.71
N MET A 134 1.72 -8.58 -13.95
CA MET A 134 2.96 -7.86 -14.22
C MET A 134 4.13 -8.64 -13.62
N THR A 135 5.23 -8.72 -14.37
CA THR A 135 6.48 -9.33 -13.89
C THR A 135 7.36 -8.35 -13.15
N HIS A 136 7.34 -7.07 -13.54
CA HIS A 136 8.19 -6.01 -13.00
C HIS A 136 7.36 -4.77 -12.64
N ILE A 137 7.90 -3.93 -11.74
CA ILE A 137 7.19 -2.75 -11.20
C ILE A 137 6.79 -1.72 -12.26
N PHE A 138 7.40 -1.78 -13.45
CA PHE A 138 7.11 -0.89 -14.58
C PHE A 138 6.35 -1.57 -15.72
N SER A 139 5.98 -2.85 -15.59
CA SER A 139 5.24 -3.56 -16.64
C SER A 139 3.89 -2.90 -16.95
N TRP A 140 3.29 -2.17 -16.01
CA TRP A 140 2.04 -1.42 -16.23
C TRP A 140 2.15 -0.37 -17.35
N LEU A 141 3.35 0.12 -17.65
CA LEU A 141 3.56 1.06 -18.75
C LEU A 141 3.26 0.44 -20.13
N ALA A 142 3.36 -0.87 -20.25
CA ALA A 142 3.10 -1.60 -21.49
C ALA A 142 1.64 -2.06 -21.64
N LEU A 143 0.77 -1.80 -20.64
CA LEU A 143 -0.64 -2.17 -20.73
C LEU A 143 -1.33 -1.43 -21.88
N THR A 144 -2.06 -2.17 -22.69
CA THR A 144 -2.84 -1.61 -23.79
C THR A 144 -4.22 -1.15 -23.32
N VAL A 145 -4.92 -0.37 -24.15
CA VAL A 145 -6.29 0.06 -23.85
C VAL A 145 -7.21 -1.15 -23.73
N GLU A 146 -7.06 -2.14 -24.60
CA GLU A 146 -7.86 -3.36 -24.64
C GLU A 146 -7.67 -4.20 -23.37
N GLN A 147 -6.42 -4.34 -22.91
CA GLN A 147 -6.09 -5.05 -21.67
C GLN A 147 -6.71 -4.38 -20.44
N LEU A 148 -6.77 -3.04 -20.42
CA LEU A 148 -7.39 -2.27 -19.34
C LEU A 148 -8.91 -2.34 -19.39
N GLN A 149 -9.51 -2.32 -20.57
CA GLN A 149 -10.96 -2.44 -20.75
C GLN A 149 -11.49 -3.85 -20.48
N ALA A 150 -10.64 -4.87 -20.64
CA ALA A 150 -10.97 -6.25 -20.27
C ALA A 150 -11.01 -6.48 -18.75
N VAL A 151 -10.51 -5.54 -17.93
CA VAL A 151 -10.51 -5.67 -16.48
C VAL A 151 -11.93 -5.49 -15.91
N PRO A 152 -12.43 -6.43 -15.08
CA PRO A 152 -13.76 -6.32 -14.48
C PRO A 152 -13.94 -5.03 -13.69
N GLY A 153 -15.04 -4.32 -13.95
CA GLY A 153 -15.36 -3.04 -13.29
C GLY A 153 -14.70 -1.81 -13.93
N ILE A 154 -13.99 -1.95 -15.05
CA ILE A 154 -13.47 -0.83 -15.84
C ILE A 154 -14.34 -0.66 -17.10
N SER A 155 -15.01 0.49 -17.22
CA SER A 155 -15.74 0.84 -18.44
C SER A 155 -14.77 1.24 -19.57
N ALA A 156 -15.24 1.21 -20.82
CA ALA A 156 -14.44 1.63 -21.99
C ALA A 156 -13.79 3.01 -21.81
N ALA A 157 -14.60 4.00 -21.38
CA ALA A 157 -14.13 5.36 -21.11
C ALA A 157 -13.09 5.42 -19.97
N ARG A 158 -13.30 4.65 -18.90
CA ARG A 158 -12.34 4.58 -17.78
C ARG A 158 -11.03 3.91 -18.20
N GLY A 159 -11.08 2.85 -18.99
CA GLY A 159 -9.89 2.16 -19.51
C GLY A 159 -9.04 3.10 -20.37
N GLN A 160 -9.68 3.88 -21.24
CA GLN A 160 -9.00 4.85 -22.08
C GLN A 160 -8.41 6.02 -21.27
N HIS A 161 -9.13 6.50 -20.27
CA HIS A 161 -8.61 7.51 -19.33
C HIS A 161 -7.36 7.00 -18.58
N LEU A 162 -7.40 5.78 -18.06
CA LEU A 162 -6.27 5.16 -17.36
C LEU A 162 -5.05 5.01 -18.26
N TRP A 163 -5.24 4.53 -19.49
CA TRP A 163 -4.17 4.45 -20.48
C TRP A 163 -3.55 5.81 -20.77
N HIS A 164 -4.38 6.85 -20.94
CA HIS A 164 -3.89 8.21 -21.14
C HIS A 164 -3.08 8.72 -19.94
N GLN A 165 -3.53 8.44 -18.71
CA GLN A 165 -2.76 8.77 -17.51
C GLN A 165 -1.40 8.06 -17.51
N PHE A 166 -1.34 6.78 -17.92
CA PHE A 166 -0.07 6.04 -18.01
C PHE A 166 0.88 6.64 -19.06
N ASP A 167 0.37 7.09 -20.20
CA ASP A 167 1.19 7.78 -21.20
C ASP A 167 1.72 9.13 -20.67
N LEU A 168 0.88 9.93 -20.03
CA LEU A 168 1.27 11.22 -19.43
C LEU A 168 2.37 11.05 -18.38
N VAL A 169 2.37 9.94 -17.65
CA VAL A 169 3.36 9.67 -16.60
C VAL A 169 4.78 9.54 -17.18
N ARG A 170 4.92 9.06 -18.42
CA ARG A 170 6.21 8.98 -19.12
C ARG A 170 6.88 10.35 -19.27
N LYS A 171 6.09 11.43 -19.32
CA LYS A 171 6.55 12.82 -19.46
C LYS A 171 6.85 13.50 -18.12
N ARG A 172 6.68 12.79 -16.99
CA ARG A 172 6.94 13.35 -15.66
C ARG A 172 8.45 13.59 -15.44
N PRO A 173 8.83 14.64 -14.68
CA PRO A 173 10.22 14.90 -14.38
C PRO A 173 10.93 13.70 -13.74
N PHE A 174 12.20 13.47 -14.10
CA PHE A 174 13.01 12.37 -13.57
C PHE A 174 12.99 12.25 -12.04
N ILE A 175 12.97 13.39 -11.33
CA ILE A 175 12.92 13.39 -9.86
C ILE A 175 11.67 12.67 -9.31
N ARG A 176 10.52 12.74 -10.01
CA ARG A 176 9.32 12.00 -9.60
C ARG A 176 9.49 10.49 -9.79
N TRP A 177 10.22 10.06 -10.82
CA TRP A 177 10.58 8.66 -11.01
C TRP A 177 11.51 8.14 -9.92
N VAL A 178 12.51 8.93 -9.52
CA VAL A 178 13.38 8.60 -8.37
C VAL A 178 12.57 8.44 -7.08
N LEU A 179 11.64 9.36 -6.81
CA LEU A 179 10.72 9.27 -5.66
C LEU A 179 9.79 8.04 -5.77
N ALA A 180 9.30 7.73 -6.96
CA ALA A 180 8.43 6.58 -7.21
C ALA A 180 9.11 5.24 -6.94
N MET A 181 10.42 5.13 -7.20
CA MET A 181 11.21 3.95 -6.82
C MET A 181 11.38 3.79 -5.30
N GLY A 182 10.99 4.79 -4.52
CA GLY A 182 11.12 4.77 -3.06
C GLY A 182 12.51 5.15 -2.56
N ILE A 183 13.36 5.69 -3.44
CA ILE A 183 14.65 6.26 -3.07
C ILE A 183 14.38 7.57 -2.33
N ARG A 184 14.80 7.62 -1.05
CA ARG A 184 14.69 8.84 -0.25
C ARG A 184 15.77 9.83 -0.70
N CYS A 185 15.42 10.75 -1.58
CA CYS A 185 16.27 11.92 -1.81
C CYS A 185 16.10 12.89 -0.63
N ARG A 186 17.14 13.05 0.18
CA ARG A 186 17.23 14.20 1.09
C ARG A 186 17.48 15.42 0.22
N MET A 187 16.42 16.11 -0.15
CA MET A 187 16.52 17.32 -0.96
C MET A 187 17.24 18.37 -0.12
N GLY A 188 18.52 18.59 -0.40
CA GLY A 188 19.25 19.73 0.15
C GLY A 188 18.49 21.01 -0.22
N ARG A 189 18.43 21.95 0.72
CA ARG A 189 17.70 23.22 0.56
C ARG A 189 18.37 24.07 -0.53
N TRP A 190 18.05 23.83 -1.79
CA TRP A 190 18.47 24.67 -2.90
C TRP A 190 17.49 25.83 -3.02
N ARG A 191 17.86 26.96 -2.39
CA ARG A 191 17.24 28.26 -2.67
C ARG A 191 17.59 28.63 -4.12
N SER A 192 16.54 28.79 -4.93
CA SER A 192 16.46 29.68 -6.10
C SER A 192 17.59 29.60 -7.15
N SER A 193 17.23 29.06 -8.32
CA SER A 193 17.22 29.71 -9.63
C SER A 193 17.82 28.85 -10.76
N LYS A 194 17.02 28.70 -11.81
CA LYS A 194 17.37 28.32 -13.19
C LYS A 194 18.27 27.09 -13.38
N ALA A 195 17.57 25.97 -13.58
CA ALA A 195 17.89 24.85 -14.46
C ALA A 195 19.01 23.86 -14.07
N ARG A 196 18.67 22.59 -14.37
CA ARG A 196 19.51 21.41 -14.63
C ARG A 196 19.92 20.54 -13.43
N THR A 197 19.34 19.34 -13.43
CA THR A 197 19.95 18.06 -13.03
C THR A 197 20.84 18.09 -11.79
N GLY A 198 20.23 18.16 -10.62
CA GLY A 198 20.88 17.87 -9.34
C GLY A 198 20.89 16.37 -9.06
N ILE A 199 22.01 15.73 -9.34
CA ILE A 199 22.26 14.30 -9.14
C ILE A 199 22.28 13.93 -7.65
N CYS A 200 21.65 12.79 -7.35
CA CYS A 200 21.57 12.20 -6.02
C CYS A 200 22.89 11.52 -5.62
N TRP A 201 23.80 12.23 -4.94
CA TRP A 201 24.87 11.59 -4.16
C TRP A 201 25.05 12.24 -2.80
N ARG A 202 24.80 11.47 -1.75
CA ARG A 202 25.74 11.25 -0.63
C ARG A 202 25.16 10.18 0.30
N GLN A 203 25.74 8.99 0.22
CA GLN A 203 25.90 8.15 1.41
C GLN A 203 27.01 8.80 2.25
N LYS A 204 26.72 9.03 3.53
CA LYS A 204 27.68 9.03 4.62
C LYS A 204 27.03 8.24 5.74
#